data_AF-A0A8J6ZTW5-F1
#
_entry.id   AF-A0A8J6ZTW5-F1
#
_cell.length_a   1.000
_cell.length_b   1.000
_cell.length_c   1.000
_cell.angle_alpha   90.00
_cell.angle_beta   90.00
_cell.angle_gamma   90.00
#
_symmetry.space_group_name_H-M   'P 1'
#
loop_
_entity.id
_entity.type
_entity.pdbx_description
1 polymer ?
#
loop_
_entity_poly.entity_id
_entity_poly.type
_entity_poly.pdbx_seq_one_letter_code
_entity_poly.pdbx_strand_id
1 'polypeptide(L)'
;MDKHHTNLSPAKKALLEKWKGGKFQTDTIPKRQISNKIPLSFSQQRLWFIDQLYRGSSFYNIPIAFHIKGKLNITALQQSLNEILKRHEIWRTTFRLANGEPVQEITHDLTWDLPIINLEHLSDNNWESEVKELVAKEATKPFNLAKGLLVRAILLRLSEEEHVLLVTMHHIITDG
;
A
#
# COMPACT_ATOMS: atom_id res chain seq x y z
N MET A 1 37.30 22.21 18.05
CA MET A 1 36.54 21.29 17.18
C MET A 1 35.07 21.46 17.54
N ASP A 2 34.18 22.02 16.73
CA ASP A 2 34.22 22.22 15.28
C ASP A 2 33.60 23.56 14.83
N LYS A 3 34.29 24.15 13.84
CA LYS A 3 33.95 25.39 13.14
C LYS A 3 33.17 25.03 11.87
N HIS A 4 31.84 25.09 11.87
CA HIS A 4 31.04 25.06 10.63
C HIS A 4 29.75 25.91 10.72
N HIS A 5 29.89 27.21 11.01
CA HIS A 5 28.77 28.16 10.89
C HIS A 5 29.21 29.47 10.23
N THR A 6 29.60 29.45 8.96
CA THR A 6 29.84 30.71 8.22
C THR A 6 29.66 30.54 6.71
N ASN A 7 28.41 30.46 6.25
CA ASN A 7 27.92 31.11 5.01
C ASN A 7 26.44 30.77 4.75
N LEU A 8 25.55 31.25 5.63
CA LEU A 8 24.12 31.25 5.32
C LEU A 8 23.80 32.45 4.42
N SER A 9 23.11 32.19 3.31
CA SER A 9 22.59 33.26 2.44
C SER A 9 21.62 34.16 3.21
N PRO A 10 21.40 35.42 2.77
CA PRO A 10 20.48 36.35 3.43
C PRO A 10 19.09 35.75 3.67
N ALA A 11 18.57 34.97 2.71
CA ALA A 11 17.30 34.26 2.83
C ALA A 11 17.30 33.21 3.96
N LYS A 12 18.38 32.43 4.10
CA LYS A 12 18.49 31.44 5.19
C LYS A 12 18.65 32.11 6.56
N LYS A 13 19.36 33.24 6.64
CA LYS A 13 19.46 34.02 7.89
C LYS A 13 18.09 34.60 8.29
N ALA A 14 17.33 35.15 7.34
CA ALA A 14 15.98 35.66 7.58
C ALA A 14 15.01 34.56 8.07
N LEU A 15 15.08 33.35 7.50
CA LEU A 15 14.34 32.18 7.97
C LEU A 15 14.73 31.77 9.40
N LEU A 16 16.03 31.80 9.72
CA LEU A 16 16.54 31.43 11.05
C LEU A 16 16.07 32.42 12.13
N GLU A 17 16.09 33.72 11.84
CA GLU A 17 15.60 34.75 12.75
C GLU A 17 14.06 34.67 12.93
N LYS A 18 13.33 34.34 11.86
CA LYS A 18 11.89 34.06 11.93
C LYS A 18 11.56 32.83 12.80
N TRP A 19 12.43 31.83 12.82
CA TRP A 19 12.30 30.63 13.65
C TRP A 19 12.71 30.85 15.11
N LYS A 20 13.69 31.70 15.39
CA LYS A 20 14.07 32.06 16.77
C LYS A 20 13.02 32.91 17.48
N GLY A 21 12.25 33.71 16.73
CA GLY A 21 11.18 34.57 17.27
C GLY A 21 9.81 33.90 17.38
N GLY A 22 9.65 32.69 16.82
CA GLY A 22 8.41 31.94 16.92
C GLY A 22 8.27 31.34 18.30
N LYS A 23 7.39 31.90 19.15
CA LYS A 23 6.80 31.10 20.24
C LYS A 23 6.18 29.87 19.56
N PHE A 24 6.76 28.69 19.76
CA PHE A 24 6.06 27.43 19.47
C PHE A 24 4.90 27.38 20.43
N GLN A 25 3.79 27.97 20.02
CA GLN A 25 2.50 27.77 20.65
C GLN A 25 2.26 26.28 20.48
N THR A 26 2.30 25.56 21.61
CA THR A 26 1.94 24.15 21.67
C THR A 26 0.43 24.08 21.52
N ASP A 27 -0.08 24.50 20.36
CA ASP A 27 -1.44 24.23 19.97
C ASP A 27 -1.49 22.70 19.82
N THR A 28 -2.12 22.07 20.80
CA THR A 28 -2.31 20.62 20.82
C THR A 28 -2.92 20.22 19.49
N ILE A 29 -2.28 19.31 18.74
CA ILE A 29 -2.84 18.79 17.50
C ILE A 29 -4.17 18.13 17.87
N PRO A 30 -5.33 18.70 17.48
CA PRO A 30 -6.60 18.18 17.91
C PRO A 30 -6.75 16.77 17.35
N LYS A 31 -7.27 15.85 18.16
CA LYS A 31 -7.64 14.53 17.66
C LYS A 31 -8.62 14.75 16.51
N ARG A 32 -8.30 14.18 15.35
CA ARG A 32 -9.16 14.25 14.18
C ARG A 32 -10.57 13.79 14.57
N GLN A 33 -11.57 14.64 14.35
CA GLN A 33 -12.95 14.23 14.54
C GLN A 33 -13.32 13.19 13.50
N ILE A 34 -14.08 12.17 13.92
CA ILE A 34 -14.61 11.14 13.02
C ILE A 34 -15.66 11.86 12.15
N SER A 35 -15.24 12.31 10.96
CA SER A 35 -16.10 12.90 9.95
C SER A 35 -16.36 11.90 8.84
N ASN A 36 -17.55 11.95 8.23
CA ASN A 36 -17.90 11.10 7.10
C ASN A 36 -17.09 11.42 5.82
N LYS A 37 -16.31 12.51 5.83
CA LYS A 37 -15.49 12.96 4.70
C LYS A 37 -14.03 13.01 5.09
N ILE A 38 -13.28 12.03 4.61
CA ILE A 38 -11.83 11.94 4.81
C ILE A 38 -11.17 12.47 3.53
N PRO A 39 -10.51 13.64 3.55
CA PRO A 39 -9.83 14.14 2.35
C PRO A 39 -8.64 13.24 2.00
N LEU A 40 -8.32 13.13 0.72
CA LEU A 40 -7.06 12.54 0.26
C LEU A 40 -5.89 13.47 0.62
N SER A 41 -4.73 12.88 0.90
CA SER A 41 -3.48 13.64 0.91
C SER A 41 -3.15 14.17 -0.49
N PHE A 42 -2.27 15.17 -0.61
CA PHE A 42 -1.86 15.70 -1.91
C PHE A 42 -1.28 14.62 -2.84
N SER A 43 -0.46 13.70 -2.30
CA SER A 43 0.07 12.56 -3.06
C SER A 43 -1.04 11.63 -3.54
N GLN A 44 -2.02 11.33 -2.68
CA GLN A 44 -3.16 10.51 -3.05
C GLN A 44 -4.04 11.19 -4.12
N GLN A 45 -4.27 12.50 -4.01
CA GLN A 45 -5.04 13.26 -5.01
C GLN A 45 -4.41 13.17 -6.40
N ARG A 46 -3.07 13.29 -6.49
CA ARG A 46 -2.35 13.12 -7.75
C ARG A 46 -2.56 11.74 -8.35
N LEU A 47 -2.39 10.68 -7.55
CA LEU A 47 -2.56 9.30 -8.01
C LEU A 47 -4.01 9.03 -8.43
N TRP A 48 -4.99 9.49 -7.65
CA TRP A 48 -6.41 9.37 -7.96
C TRP A 48 -6.77 10.09 -9.26
N PHE A 49 -6.24 11.30 -9.49
CA PHE A 49 -6.46 12.03 -10.74
C PHE A 49 -5.93 11.27 -11.95
N ILE A 50 -4.73 10.68 -11.86
CA ILE A 50 -4.16 9.88 -12.95
C ILE A 50 -5.00 8.62 -13.21
N ASP A 51 -5.48 7.95 -12.15
CA ASP A 51 -6.42 6.83 -12.28
C ASP A 51 -7.72 7.22 -12.99
N GLN A 52 -8.24 8.43 -12.75
CA GLN A 52 -9.43 8.92 -13.47
C GLN A 52 -9.18 9.16 -14.96
N LEU A 53 -7.97 9.56 -15.36
CA LEU A 53 -7.59 9.74 -16.76
C LEU A 53 -7.37 8.41 -17.49
N TYR A 54 -6.75 7.44 -16.81
CA TYR A 54 -6.36 6.15 -17.36
C TYR A 54 -7.01 5.00 -16.61
N ARG A 55 -8.34 5.00 -16.58
CA ARG A 55 -9.13 3.98 -15.88
C ARG A 55 -8.79 2.58 -16.38
N GLY A 56 -8.58 1.66 -15.44
CA GLY A 56 -8.24 0.27 -15.73
C GLY A 56 -6.76 0.04 -16.07
N SER A 57 -5.90 1.03 -15.87
CA SER A 57 -4.44 0.85 -15.95
C SER A 57 -3.88 0.21 -14.67
N SER A 58 -2.70 -0.39 -14.77
CA SER A 58 -1.95 -0.99 -13.65
C SER A 58 -0.68 -0.20 -13.30
N PHE A 59 -0.57 1.06 -13.74
CA PHE A 59 0.68 1.84 -13.67
C PHE A 59 1.21 2.02 -12.25
N TYR A 60 0.33 1.98 -11.26
CA TYR A 60 0.66 2.18 -9.85
C TYR A 60 0.49 0.90 -9.02
N ASN A 61 0.46 -0.25 -9.68
CA ASN A 61 0.61 -1.51 -8.97
C ASN A 61 2.06 -1.66 -8.49
N ILE A 62 2.21 -2.11 -7.26
CA ILE A 62 3.48 -2.50 -6.63
C ILE A 62 3.40 -4.01 -6.37
N PRO A 63 3.87 -4.85 -7.31
CA PRO A 63 3.94 -6.29 -7.12
C PRO A 63 5.21 -6.67 -6.36
N ILE A 64 5.07 -7.59 -5.41
CA ILE A 64 6.14 -8.18 -4.60
C ILE A 64 5.93 -9.69 -4.59
N ALA A 65 7.02 -10.45 -4.78
CA ALA A 65 7.00 -11.91 -4.69
C ALA A 65 7.99 -12.38 -3.62
N PHE A 66 7.52 -13.18 -2.67
CA PHE A 66 8.34 -13.80 -1.64
C PHE A 66 8.49 -15.29 -1.92
N HIS A 67 9.73 -15.74 -2.11
CA HIS A 67 10.04 -17.16 -2.18
C HIS A 67 10.25 -17.70 -0.77
N ILE A 68 9.43 -18.65 -0.36
CA ILE A 68 9.39 -19.20 1.00
C ILE A 68 9.80 -20.68 0.91
N LYS A 69 10.87 -21.03 1.63
CA LYS A 69 11.37 -22.40 1.75
C LYS A 69 11.08 -22.96 3.14
N GLY A 70 10.72 -24.24 3.19
CA GLY A 70 10.28 -24.97 4.36
C GLY A 70 8.76 -25.04 4.50
N LYS A 71 8.32 -25.77 5.53
CA LYS A 71 6.90 -25.96 5.85
C LYS A 71 6.25 -24.64 6.21
N LEU A 72 5.14 -24.33 5.53
CA LEU A 72 4.37 -23.11 5.76
C LEU A 72 3.02 -23.43 6.41
N ASN A 73 2.74 -22.81 7.56
CA ASN A 73 1.40 -22.85 8.15
C ASN A 73 0.49 -21.82 7.44
N ILE A 74 -0.26 -22.29 6.45
CA ILE A 74 -1.11 -21.43 5.61
C ILE A 74 -2.22 -20.76 6.43
N THR A 75 -2.79 -21.46 7.41
CA THR A 75 -3.82 -20.91 8.31
C THR A 75 -3.26 -19.73 9.12
N ALA A 76 -2.05 -19.88 9.66
CA ALA A 76 -1.39 -18.81 10.41
C ALA A 76 -1.03 -17.61 9.52
N LEU A 77 -0.62 -17.86 8.27
CA LEU A 77 -0.37 -16.79 7.28
C LEU A 77 -1.64 -15.99 7.00
N GLN A 78 -2.76 -16.67 6.71
CA GLN A 78 -4.05 -16.00 6.47
C GLN A 78 -4.53 -15.21 7.70
N GLN A 79 -4.40 -15.77 8.90
CA GLN A 79 -4.72 -15.05 10.14
C GLN A 79 -3.86 -13.80 10.31
N SER A 80 -2.56 -13.90 10.02
CA SER A 80 -1.65 -12.76 10.09
C SER A 80 -2.02 -11.64 9.11
N LEU A 81 -2.36 -11.98 7.86
CA LEU A 81 -2.85 -11.01 6.88
C LEU A 81 -4.15 -10.33 7.32
N ASN A 82 -5.06 -11.09 7.94
CA ASN A 82 -6.31 -10.54 8.49
C ASN A 82 -6.07 -9.60 9.68
N GLU A 83 -5.11 -9.90 10.56
CA GLU A 83 -4.76 -8.99 11.65
C GLU A 83 -4.08 -7.71 11.15
N ILE A 84 -3.27 -7.78 10.10
CA ILE A 84 -2.73 -6.59 9.42
C ILE A 84 -3.88 -5.75 8.85
N LEU A 85 -4.80 -6.39 8.13
CA LEU A 85 -5.97 -5.72 7.55
C LEU A 85 -6.83 -5.03 8.62
N LYS A 86 -7.06 -5.71 9.75
CA LYS A 86 -7.81 -5.17 10.89
C LYS A 86 -7.10 -3.95 11.49
N ARG A 87 -5.80 -4.07 11.75
CA ARG A 87 -4.96 -3.04 12.38
C ARG A 87 -4.78 -1.79 11.53
N HIS A 88 -4.70 -1.92 10.20
CA HIS A 88 -4.34 -0.83 9.30
C HIS A 88 -5.54 -0.36 8.47
N GLU A 89 -6.12 0.79 8.84
CA GLU A 89 -7.26 1.40 8.12
C GLU A 89 -7.00 1.56 6.62
N ILE A 90 -5.77 1.94 6.24
CA ILE A 90 -5.40 2.23 4.85
C ILE A 90 -5.54 1.01 3.91
N TRP A 91 -5.41 -0.23 4.41
CA TRP A 91 -5.66 -1.44 3.63
C TRP A 91 -7.15 -1.70 3.39
N ARG A 92 -8.02 -1.10 4.21
CA ARG A 92 -9.49 -1.14 4.11
C ARG A 92 -10.09 0.14 3.52
N THR A 93 -9.24 0.99 2.94
CA THR A 93 -9.64 2.28 2.39
C THR A 93 -9.86 2.19 0.88
N THR A 94 -11.01 2.69 0.43
CA THR A 94 -11.31 3.00 -0.97
C THR A 94 -11.41 4.51 -1.20
N PHE A 95 -11.35 4.93 -2.46
CA PHE A 95 -11.33 6.33 -2.89
C PHE A 95 -12.48 6.57 -3.88
N ARG A 96 -13.39 7.48 -3.55
CA ARG A 96 -14.55 7.81 -4.38
C ARG A 96 -14.79 9.31 -4.46
N LEU A 97 -15.62 9.73 -5.41
CA LEU A 97 -16.08 11.11 -5.50
C LEU A 97 -17.30 11.30 -4.59
N ALA A 98 -17.28 12.31 -3.72
CA ALA A 98 -18.42 12.73 -2.91
C ALA A 98 -18.59 14.25 -2.98
N ASN A 99 -19.71 14.72 -3.53
CA ASN A 99 -20.00 16.15 -3.76
C ASN A 99 -18.90 16.87 -4.57
N GLY A 100 -18.34 16.21 -5.60
CA GLY A 100 -17.31 16.80 -6.45
C GLY A 100 -15.89 16.74 -5.90
N GLU A 101 -15.68 16.21 -4.69
CA GLU A 101 -14.36 16.07 -4.09
C GLU A 101 -13.99 14.59 -3.89
N PRO A 102 -12.73 14.18 -4.14
CA PRO A 102 -12.29 12.84 -3.81
C PRO A 102 -12.19 12.68 -2.30
N VAL A 103 -12.74 11.57 -1.80
CA VAL A 103 -12.73 11.21 -0.37
C VAL A 103 -12.26 9.78 -0.17
N GLN A 104 -11.66 9.52 0.98
CA GLN A 104 -11.34 8.18 1.48
C GLN A 104 -12.55 7.61 2.24
N GLU A 105 -12.84 6.34 2.03
CA GLU A 105 -13.87 5.59 2.71
C GLU A 105 -13.25 4.34 3.34
N ILE A 106 -13.32 4.25 4.66
CA ILE A 106 -12.76 3.14 5.42
C ILE A 106 -13.88 2.13 5.68
N THR A 107 -13.74 0.92 5.15
CA THR A 107 -14.67 -0.17 5.41
C THR A 107 -14.27 -0.88 6.70
N HIS A 108 -15.24 -1.11 7.59
CA HIS A 108 -15.04 -1.85 8.83
C HIS A 108 -15.36 -3.34 8.60
N ASP A 109 -14.77 -4.21 9.41
CA ASP A 109 -15.10 -5.65 9.44
C ASP A 109 -14.93 -6.38 8.10
N LEU A 110 -13.81 -6.11 7.41
CA LEU A 110 -13.39 -6.88 6.24
C LEU A 110 -12.55 -8.08 6.66
N THR A 111 -12.87 -9.23 6.09
CA THR A 111 -12.05 -10.45 6.14
C THR A 111 -11.49 -10.75 4.77
N TRP A 112 -10.23 -11.17 4.74
CA TRP A 112 -9.51 -11.55 3.55
C TRP A 112 -9.29 -13.05 3.55
N ASP A 113 -9.84 -13.71 2.53
CA ASP A 113 -9.55 -15.10 2.21
C ASP A 113 -8.36 -15.19 1.25
N LEU A 114 -7.30 -15.92 1.63
CA LEU A 114 -6.06 -16.00 0.86
C LEU A 114 -6.22 -17.06 -0.24
N PRO A 115 -6.25 -16.69 -1.53
CA PRO A 115 -6.29 -17.67 -2.61
C PRO A 115 -5.02 -18.49 -2.64
N ILE A 116 -5.17 -19.81 -2.79
CA ILE A 116 -4.06 -20.76 -2.91
C ILE A 116 -4.16 -21.44 -4.28
N ILE A 117 -3.07 -21.38 -5.04
CA ILE A 117 -2.94 -22.09 -6.32
C ILE A 117 -1.95 -23.23 -6.10
N ASN A 118 -2.42 -24.46 -6.28
CA ASN A 118 -1.58 -25.65 -6.16
C ASN A 118 -0.88 -25.94 -7.50
N LEU A 119 0.45 -25.86 -7.49
CA LEU A 119 1.33 -26.15 -8.62
C LEU A 119 2.19 -27.41 -8.40
N GLU A 120 1.95 -28.17 -7.32
CA GLU A 120 2.68 -29.40 -6.96
C GLU A 120 2.58 -30.50 -8.05
N HIS A 121 1.58 -30.39 -8.94
CA HIS A 121 1.39 -31.29 -10.07
C HIS A 121 2.32 -30.99 -11.26
N LEU A 122 2.95 -29.81 -11.29
CA LEU A 122 3.92 -29.45 -12.32
C LEU A 122 5.27 -30.05 -11.94
N SER A 123 5.89 -30.80 -12.85
CA SER A 123 7.25 -31.31 -12.65
C SER A 123 8.26 -30.18 -12.44
N ASP A 124 9.40 -30.49 -11.82
CA ASP A 124 10.44 -29.56 -11.33
C ASP A 124 10.91 -28.46 -12.31
N ASN A 125 10.63 -28.58 -13.61
CA ASN A 125 11.02 -27.60 -14.64
C ASN A 125 9.86 -26.77 -15.24
N ASN A 126 8.59 -27.10 -14.97
CA ASN A 126 7.45 -26.40 -15.57
C ASN A 126 6.84 -25.33 -14.66
N TRP A 127 7.02 -25.45 -13.35
CA TRP A 127 6.43 -24.49 -12.40
C TRP A 127 7.03 -23.09 -12.55
N GLU A 128 8.31 -22.93 -12.92
CA GLU A 128 8.93 -21.61 -13.05
C GLU A 128 8.24 -20.74 -14.11
N SER A 129 7.86 -21.34 -15.24
CA SER A 129 7.17 -20.63 -16.32
C SER A 129 5.77 -20.21 -15.88
N GLU A 130 5.06 -21.12 -15.21
CA GLU A 130 3.72 -20.85 -14.66
C GLU A 130 3.76 -19.75 -13.59
N VAL A 131 4.74 -19.80 -12.67
CA VAL A 131 4.93 -18.75 -11.65
C VAL A 131 5.20 -17.40 -12.32
N LYS A 132 6.06 -17.34 -13.34
CA LYS A 132 6.33 -16.09 -14.07
C LYS A 132 5.08 -15.53 -14.73
N GLU A 133 4.25 -16.39 -15.33
CA GLU A 133 2.98 -15.97 -15.93
C GLU A 133 2.00 -15.43 -14.88
N LEU A 134 1.84 -16.14 -13.76
CA LEU A 134 0.98 -15.72 -12.65
C LEU A 134 1.45 -14.41 -12.02
N VAL A 135 2.76 -14.22 -11.84
CA VAL A 135 3.36 -12.95 -11.39
C VAL A 135 3.02 -11.82 -12.36
N ALA A 136 3.23 -12.02 -13.66
CA ALA A 136 2.96 -10.99 -14.67
C ALA A 136 1.47 -10.63 -14.75
N LYS A 137 0.59 -11.63 -14.66
CA LYS A 137 -0.86 -11.45 -14.64
C LYS A 137 -1.32 -10.69 -13.40
N GLU A 138 -0.78 -11.03 -12.23
CA GLU A 138 -1.16 -10.34 -10.99
C GLU A 138 -0.61 -8.90 -10.96
N ALA A 139 0.63 -8.69 -11.42
CA ALA A 139 1.26 -7.37 -11.52
C ALA A 139 0.48 -6.41 -12.44
N THR A 140 -0.12 -6.93 -13.51
CA THR A 140 -0.85 -6.12 -14.52
C THR A 140 -2.35 -6.06 -14.27
N LYS A 141 -2.88 -6.78 -13.28
CA LYS A 141 -4.29 -6.74 -12.93
C LYS A 141 -4.65 -5.40 -12.28
N PRO A 142 -5.50 -4.56 -12.90
CA PRO A 142 -5.81 -3.24 -12.37
C PRO A 142 -6.59 -3.31 -11.06
N PHE A 143 -6.42 -2.32 -10.19
CA PHE A 143 -7.30 -2.10 -9.06
C PHE A 143 -8.46 -1.18 -9.45
N ASN A 144 -9.59 -1.32 -8.77
CA ASN A 144 -10.66 -0.33 -8.80
C ASN A 144 -10.55 0.51 -7.52
N LEU A 145 -10.06 1.75 -7.61
CA LEU A 145 -9.86 2.57 -6.42
C LEU A 145 -11.15 2.80 -5.61
N ALA A 146 -12.32 2.70 -6.23
CA ALA A 146 -13.60 2.91 -5.58
C ALA A 146 -14.20 1.64 -4.94
N LYS A 147 -13.62 0.45 -5.14
CA LYS A 147 -14.21 -0.82 -4.69
C LYS A 147 -13.18 -1.88 -4.31
N GLY A 148 -13.46 -2.59 -3.21
CA GLY A 148 -12.67 -3.74 -2.77
C GLY A 148 -11.34 -3.33 -2.12
N LEU A 149 -10.53 -4.34 -1.79
CA LEU A 149 -9.20 -4.12 -1.23
C LEU A 149 -8.24 -3.62 -2.30
N LEU A 150 -7.40 -2.64 -1.94
CA LEU A 150 -6.32 -2.14 -2.79
C LEU A 150 -4.99 -2.85 -2.54
N VAL A 151 -5.10 -4.04 -1.93
CA VAL A 151 -4.07 -5.04 -1.70
C VAL A 151 -4.65 -6.40 -2.10
N ARG A 152 -3.85 -7.21 -2.79
CA ARG A 152 -4.15 -8.60 -3.14
C ARG A 152 -2.93 -9.44 -2.84
N ALA A 153 -3.16 -10.72 -2.60
CA ALA A 153 -2.12 -11.69 -2.33
C ALA A 153 -2.64 -13.05 -2.76
N ILE A 154 -1.72 -13.88 -3.23
CA ILE A 154 -1.98 -15.22 -3.72
C ILE A 154 -0.81 -16.08 -3.27
N LEU A 155 -1.10 -17.23 -2.67
CA LEU A 155 -0.09 -18.22 -2.34
C LEU A 155 0.00 -19.25 -3.47
N LEU A 156 1.16 -19.36 -4.10
CA LEU A 156 1.48 -20.45 -5.02
C LEU A 156 2.18 -21.54 -4.21
N ARG A 157 1.62 -22.74 -4.17
CA ARG A 157 2.21 -23.89 -3.49
C ARG A 157 2.91 -24.77 -4.53
N LEU A 158 4.24 -24.84 -4.45
CA LEU A 158 5.09 -25.59 -5.39
C LEU A 158 5.38 -27.00 -4.87
N SER A 159 5.54 -27.15 -3.55
CA SER A 159 5.67 -28.43 -2.83
C SER A 159 5.19 -28.25 -1.38
N GLU A 160 5.34 -29.27 -0.52
CA GLU A 160 5.14 -29.13 0.93
C GLU A 160 6.13 -28.16 1.59
N GLU A 161 7.29 -27.92 0.96
CA GLU A 161 8.38 -27.11 1.52
C GLU A 161 8.78 -25.94 0.62
N GLU A 162 8.00 -25.63 -0.42
CA GLU A 162 8.33 -24.54 -1.33
C GLU A 162 7.08 -23.80 -1.80
N HIS A 163 7.10 -22.49 -1.61
CA HIS A 163 5.96 -21.63 -1.85
C HIS A 163 6.39 -20.28 -2.41
N VAL A 164 5.52 -19.64 -3.18
CA VAL A 164 5.69 -18.24 -3.60
C VAL A 164 4.47 -17.44 -3.15
N LEU A 165 4.66 -16.49 -2.24
CA LEU A 165 3.61 -15.54 -1.86
C LEU A 165 3.72 -14.31 -2.75
N LEU A 166 2.72 -14.12 -3.60
CA LEU A 166 2.55 -12.89 -4.35
C LEU A 166 1.76 -11.90 -3.50
N VAL A 167 2.21 -10.65 -3.41
CA VAL A 167 1.48 -9.54 -2.81
C VAL A 167 1.54 -8.37 -3.78
N THR A 168 0.40 -7.85 -4.19
CA THR A 168 0.32 -6.68 -5.07
C THR A 168 -0.55 -5.61 -4.42
N MET A 169 -0.06 -4.39 -4.39
CA MET A 169 -0.71 -3.25 -3.73
C MET A 169 -0.80 -2.06 -4.67
N HIS A 170 -1.79 -1.20 -4.52
CA HIS A 170 -1.81 0.06 -5.24
C HIS A 170 -1.03 1.13 -4.48
N HIS A 171 -0.17 1.90 -5.16
CA HIS A 171 0.68 2.95 -4.58
C HIS A 171 -0.09 4.08 -3.86
N ILE A 172 -1.42 4.11 -3.96
CA ILE A 172 -2.26 5.11 -3.27
C ILE A 172 -2.46 4.77 -1.78
N ILE A 173 -2.26 3.50 -1.40
CA ILE A 173 -2.37 3.00 -0.03
C ILE A 173 -1.02 2.61 0.60
N THR A 174 0.07 2.72 -0.17
CA THR A 174 1.40 2.30 0.27
C THR A 174 2.48 3.11 -0.44
N ASP A 175 3.61 3.28 0.22
CA ASP A 175 4.89 3.51 -0.43
C ASP A 175 5.66 2.18 -0.52
N GLY A 176 6.76 2.16 -1.28
CA GLY A 176 7.65 1.02 -1.42
C GLY A 176 9.04 1.33 -0.87
#